data_AF-A0A6V8KR51-F1
#
_entry.id   AF-A0A6V8KR51-F1
#
_cell.length_a   1.000
_cell.length_b   1.000
_cell.length_c   1.000
_cell.angle_alpha   90.00
_cell.angle_beta   90.00
_cell.angle_gamma   90.00
#
_symmetry.space_group_name_H-M   'P 1'
#
loop_
_entity.id
_entity.type
_entity.pdbx_description
1 polymer ?
#
loop_
_entity_poly.entity_id
_entity_poly.type
_entity_poly.pdbx_seq_one_letter_code
_entity_poly.pdbx_strand_id
1 'polypeptide(L)'
;MWVDVWLPDQGWTAYHLIPPPPEPRTEPGLSPPRPPPPTQIVAAPRTAPTPIPTRTRPPPEPGRFPLWAFAIAAPVALYPMVVLAAPVLRRRRRRRGGDHRDRGLGAWHEVLDELAYRPARHATPAQLRTATPATTRRLLARGGGELEAAGAVLARTAEICLYATRLPSADDVERAWRAAYLIRRGLRRQSGPSARMRRHLSPTNLRGGRW
;
A
#
# COMPACT_ATOMS: atom_id res chain seq x y z
N MET A 1 -18.48 -9.02 -19.09
CA MET A 1 -18.38 -10.43 -18.64
C MET A 1 -19.81 -10.91 -18.52
N TRP A 2 -20.27 -11.75 -19.44
CA TRP A 2 -21.62 -12.32 -19.39
C TRP A 2 -21.59 -13.58 -18.52
N VAL A 3 -22.70 -13.85 -17.84
CA VAL A 3 -22.95 -15.13 -17.16
C VAL A 3 -24.26 -15.64 -17.71
N ASP A 4 -24.22 -16.84 -18.29
CA ASP A 4 -25.42 -17.51 -18.78
C ASP A 4 -26.06 -18.27 -17.63
N VAL A 5 -27.35 -18.03 -17.40
CA VAL A 5 -28.12 -18.68 -16.35
C VAL A 5 -29.26 -19.44 -17.00
N TRP A 6 -29.44 -20.70 -16.62
CA TRP A 6 -30.55 -21.53 -17.09
C TRP A 6 -31.79 -21.26 -16.25
N LEU A 7 -32.85 -20.76 -16.88
CA LEU A 7 -34.16 -20.61 -16.26
C LEU A 7 -35.10 -21.74 -16.75
N PRO A 8 -35.78 -22.47 -15.84
CA PRO A 8 -36.61 -23.64 -16.20
C PRO A 8 -37.68 -23.36 -17.26
N ASP A 9 -38.17 -22.11 -17.34
CA ASP A 9 -39.31 -21.74 -18.17
C ASP A 9 -38.91 -20.88 -19.39
N GLN A 10 -37.63 -20.50 -19.49
CA GLN A 10 -37.12 -19.53 -20.49
C GLN A 10 -35.82 -19.96 -21.18
N GLY A 11 -35.18 -21.05 -20.73
CA GLY A 11 -33.93 -21.54 -21.30
C GLY A 11 -32.70 -20.75 -20.86
N TRP A 12 -31.61 -20.87 -21.62
CA TRP A 12 -30.36 -20.14 -21.36
C TRP A 12 -30.56 -18.65 -21.64
N THR A 13 -30.51 -17.83 -20.60
CA THR A 13 -30.66 -16.38 -20.72
C THR A 13 -29.38 -15.69 -20.22
N ALA A 14 -28.84 -14.80 -21.05
CA ALA A 14 -27.65 -14.02 -20.72
C ALA A 14 -28.02 -12.92 -19.69
N TYR A 15 -27.50 -13.03 -18.47
CA TYR A 15 -27.82 -12.08 -17.40
C TYR A 15 -26.74 -11.01 -17.27
N HIS A 16 -27.12 -9.74 -17.44
CA HIS A 16 -26.23 -8.60 -17.25
C HIS A 16 -26.18 -8.19 -15.77
N LEU A 17 -25.05 -8.47 -15.12
CA LEU A 17 -24.80 -8.11 -13.70
C LEU A 17 -24.60 -6.61 -13.46
N ILE A 18 -24.52 -5.81 -14.52
CA ILE A 18 -24.33 -4.36 -14.45
C ILE A 18 -25.55 -3.74 -15.15
N PRO A 19 -26.40 -2.96 -14.45
CA PRO A 19 -27.48 -2.24 -15.11
C PRO A 19 -26.87 -1.34 -16.20
N PRO A 20 -27.44 -1.30 -17.42
CA PRO A 20 -26.91 -0.46 -18.47
C PRO A 20 -26.90 1.00 -17.98
N PRO A 21 -25.80 1.75 -18.21
CA PRO A 21 -25.78 3.16 -17.87
C PRO A 21 -26.94 3.87 -18.58
N PRO A 22 -27.59 4.87 -17.94
CA PRO A 22 -28.64 5.62 -18.61
C PRO A 22 -28.08 6.22 -19.90
N GLU A 23 -28.81 6.02 -21.00
CA GLU A 23 -28.40 6.50 -22.32
C GLU A 23 -28.10 7.99 -22.26
N PRO A 24 -26.88 8.43 -22.63
CA PRO A 24 -26.63 9.84 -22.82
C PRO A 24 -27.47 10.32 -24.00
N ARG A 25 -28.38 11.27 -23.73
CA ARG A 25 -29.11 12.01 -24.76
C ARG A 25 -28.09 12.57 -25.76
N THR A 26 -28.24 12.16 -27.02
CA THR A 26 -27.57 12.76 -28.16
C THR A 26 -28.00 14.22 -28.30
N GLU A 27 -27.18 15.16 -27.82
CA GLU A 27 -27.31 16.56 -28.23
C GLU A 27 -26.65 16.73 -29.61
N PRO A 28 -27.38 17.27 -30.60
CA PRO A 28 -26.82 17.53 -31.92
C PRO A 28 -25.86 18.71 -31.92
N GLY A 29 -24.65 18.42 -32.41
CA GLY A 29 -23.74 19.29 -33.17
C GLY A 29 -23.69 20.79 -32.86
N LEU A 30 -22.52 21.25 -32.42
CA LEU A 30 -22.02 22.60 -32.70
C LEU A 30 -20.52 22.52 -33.02
N SER A 31 -20.20 22.82 -34.27
CA SER A 31 -18.84 22.93 -34.80
C SER A 31 -17.99 23.96 -34.05
N PRO A 32 -16.67 23.77 -33.97
CA PRO A 32 -15.77 24.67 -33.25
C PRO A 32 -15.68 26.06 -33.91
N PRO A 33 -15.66 27.17 -33.14
CA PRO A 33 -15.37 28.48 -33.70
C PRO A 33 -13.89 28.61 -34.10
N ARG A 34 -13.70 29.13 -35.32
CA ARG A 34 -12.42 29.45 -35.98
C ARG A 34 -11.59 30.45 -35.14
N PRO A 35 -10.25 30.35 -35.11
CA PRO A 35 -9.40 31.35 -34.48
C PRO A 35 -9.40 32.67 -35.28
N PRO A 36 -9.37 33.85 -34.61
CA PRO A 36 -9.21 35.13 -35.28
C PRO A 36 -7.78 35.31 -35.83
N PRO A 37 -7.61 36.07 -36.93
CA PRO A 37 -6.31 36.38 -37.52
C PRO A 37 -5.47 37.32 -36.63
N PRO A 38 -4.13 37.32 -36.79
CA PRO A 38 -3.22 38.08 -35.93
C PRO A 38 -3.40 39.59 -36.08
N THR A 39 -3.62 40.29 -34.96
CA THR A 39 -3.60 41.75 -34.93
C THR A 39 -2.16 42.24 -35.10
N GLN A 40 -1.97 43.13 -36.08
CA GLN A 40 -0.72 43.80 -36.39
C GLN A 40 -0.20 44.58 -35.18
N ILE A 41 1.09 44.40 -34.89
CA ILE A 41 1.84 45.18 -33.92
C ILE A 41 2.07 46.56 -34.51
N VAL A 42 1.34 47.57 -34.02
CA VAL A 42 1.70 48.97 -34.25
C VAL A 42 2.88 49.30 -33.34
N ALA A 43 4.03 49.56 -33.94
CA ALA A 43 5.19 50.09 -33.24
C ALA A 43 4.89 51.50 -32.72
N ALA A 44 4.86 51.67 -31.40
CA ALA A 44 4.88 52.98 -30.77
C ALA A 44 6.30 53.57 -30.78
N PRO A 45 6.46 54.90 -30.92
CA PRO A 45 7.76 55.54 -31.06
C PRO A 45 8.61 55.43 -29.79
N ARG A 46 9.91 55.20 -29.98
CA ARG A 46 10.95 55.22 -28.94
C ARG A 46 10.87 56.52 -28.15
N THR A 47 10.40 56.45 -26.91
CA THR A 47 10.57 57.51 -25.92
C THR A 47 11.94 57.39 -25.29
N ALA A 48 12.62 58.52 -25.12
CA ALA A 48 13.97 58.66 -24.57
C ALA A 48 14.10 58.04 -23.16
N PRO A 49 15.31 57.62 -22.74
CA PRO A 49 15.51 56.98 -21.44
C PRO A 49 15.27 57.98 -20.31
N THR A 50 14.19 57.79 -19.56
CA THR A 50 14.01 58.41 -18.25
C THR A 50 15.04 57.81 -17.28
N PRO A 51 15.79 58.63 -16.50
CA PRO A 51 16.72 58.12 -15.50
C PRO A 51 15.96 57.30 -14.46
N ILE A 52 16.35 56.03 -14.32
CA ILE A 52 15.83 55.12 -13.30
C ILE A 52 16.34 55.62 -11.95
N PRO A 53 15.48 55.96 -10.97
CA PRO A 53 15.96 56.21 -9.62
C PRO A 53 16.59 54.92 -9.09
N THR A 54 17.86 55.00 -8.69
CA THR A 54 18.58 53.90 -8.04
C THR A 54 17.77 53.47 -6.82
N ARG A 55 17.09 52.33 -6.95
CA ARG A 55 16.34 51.72 -5.86
C ARG A 55 17.37 51.18 -4.88
N THR A 56 17.65 51.94 -3.82
CA THR A 56 18.46 51.49 -2.70
C THR A 56 17.85 50.20 -2.16
N ARG A 57 18.55 49.09 -2.36
CA ARG A 57 18.16 47.76 -1.85
C ARG A 57 18.28 47.81 -0.32
N PRO A 58 17.19 47.64 0.45
CA PRO A 58 17.31 47.55 1.90
C PRO A 58 18.18 46.33 2.26
N PRO A 59 18.93 46.40 3.38
CA PRO A 59 19.81 45.31 3.82
C PRO A 59 18.99 44.03 4.03
N PRO A 60 19.57 42.84 3.76
CA PRO A 60 18.88 41.57 3.91
C PRO A 60 18.48 41.38 5.37
N GLU A 61 17.19 41.43 5.68
CA GLU A 61 16.70 41.09 7.01
C GLU A 61 17.04 39.63 7.35
N PRO A 62 17.40 39.34 8.62
CA PRO A 62 17.68 37.99 9.07
C PRO A 62 16.45 37.10 8.83
N GLY A 63 16.67 36.00 8.11
CA GLY A 63 15.64 35.14 7.52
C GLY A 63 14.57 34.68 8.50
N ARG A 64 13.47 35.43 8.57
CA ARG A 64 12.22 34.96 9.15
C ARG A 64 11.61 33.99 8.14
N PHE A 65 11.80 32.69 8.37
CA PHE A 65 11.07 31.67 7.62
C PHE A 65 9.57 31.97 7.78
N PRO A 66 8.86 32.24 6.68
CA PRO A 66 7.51 32.71 6.80
C PRO A 66 6.66 31.55 7.35
N LEU A 67 5.76 31.84 8.30
CA LEU A 67 4.94 30.82 8.97
C LEU A 67 4.18 29.90 8.00
N TRP A 68 3.86 30.37 6.79
CA TRP A 68 3.26 29.55 5.74
C TRP A 68 4.18 28.42 5.23
N ALA A 69 5.50 28.61 5.28
CA ALA A 69 6.47 27.58 4.92
C ALA A 69 6.42 26.40 5.92
N PHE A 70 6.19 26.66 7.21
CA PHE A 70 5.95 25.61 8.20
C PHE A 70 4.62 24.89 7.99
N ALA A 71 3.57 25.60 7.61
CA ALA A 71 2.26 25.00 7.32
C ALA A 71 2.32 23.98 6.15
N ILE A 72 3.26 24.14 5.22
CA ILE A 72 3.49 23.22 4.10
C ILE A 72 4.57 22.17 4.45
N ALA A 73 5.67 22.58 5.08
CA ALA A 73 6.76 21.69 5.42
C ALA A 73 6.38 20.66 6.50
N ALA A 74 5.53 21.04 7.46
CA ALA A 74 5.09 20.16 8.54
C ALA A 74 4.32 18.92 8.03
N PRO A 75 3.27 19.02 7.18
CA PRO A 75 2.60 17.83 6.66
C PRO A 75 3.51 17.00 5.74
N VAL A 76 4.39 17.65 4.97
CA VAL A 76 5.35 16.94 4.10
C VAL A 76 6.37 16.14 4.91
N ALA A 77 6.81 16.64 6.07
CA ALA A 77 7.71 15.92 6.98
C ALA A 77 6.96 14.92 7.88
N LEU A 78 5.73 15.24 8.30
CA LEU A 78 4.90 14.39 9.14
C LEU A 78 4.38 13.17 8.38
N TYR A 79 4.05 13.32 7.10
CA TYR A 79 3.56 12.22 6.27
C TYR A 79 4.52 11.00 6.24
N PRO A 80 5.80 11.12 5.87
CA PRO A 80 6.72 9.99 5.89
C PRO A 80 6.92 9.47 7.33
N MET A 81 6.92 10.35 8.34
CA MET A 81 7.05 9.93 9.73
C MET A 81 5.87 9.06 10.17
N VAL A 82 4.63 9.46 9.86
CA VAL A 82 3.42 8.68 10.16
C VAL A 82 3.40 7.38 9.37
N VAL A 83 3.75 7.42 8.08
CA VAL A 83 3.81 6.21 7.23
C VAL A 83 4.84 5.19 7.76
N LEU A 84 5.98 5.65 8.29
CA LEU A 84 7.01 4.79 8.87
C LEU A 84 6.67 4.36 10.31
N ALA A 85 6.07 5.23 11.12
CA ALA A 85 5.77 4.97 12.52
C ALA A 85 4.49 4.14 12.72
N ALA A 86 3.47 4.31 11.87
CA ALA A 86 2.19 3.60 11.96
C ALA A 86 2.33 2.06 12.03
N PRO A 87 3.13 1.37 11.17
CA PRO A 87 3.31 -0.07 11.28
C PRO A 87 4.07 -0.45 12.56
N VAL A 88 4.98 0.39 13.05
CA VAL A 88 5.72 0.14 14.29
C VAL A 88 4.81 0.29 15.52
N LEU A 89 3.96 1.32 15.56
CA LEU A 89 2.98 1.51 16.63
C LEU A 89 1.91 0.41 16.60
N ARG A 90 1.41 0.03 15.42
CA ARG A 90 0.49 -1.11 15.27
C ARG A 90 1.13 -2.40 15.78
N ARG A 91 2.40 -2.67 15.46
CA ARG A 91 3.15 -3.81 16.00
C ARG A 91 3.31 -3.74 17.50
N ARG A 92 3.64 -2.57 18.06
CA ARG A 92 3.75 -2.40 19.51
C ARG A 92 2.42 -2.63 20.22
N ARG A 93 1.31 -2.13 19.66
CA ARG A 93 -0.03 -2.39 20.18
C ARG A 93 -0.39 -3.88 20.11
N ARG A 94 -0.15 -4.53 18.96
CA ARG A 94 -0.38 -5.99 18.79
C ARG A 94 0.50 -6.86 19.70
N ARG A 95 1.69 -6.37 20.10
CA ARG A 95 2.58 -7.06 21.04
C ARG A 95 2.22 -6.87 22.51
N ARG A 96 1.57 -5.76 22.88
CA ARG A 96 1.34 -5.38 24.28
C ARG A 96 -0.12 -5.38 24.72
N GLY A 97 -1.07 -5.30 23.80
CA GLY A 97 -2.51 -5.35 24.09
C GLY A 97 -3.10 -6.73 23.82
N GLY A 98 -4.08 -7.12 24.64
CA GLY A 98 -4.83 -8.38 24.47
C GLY A 98 -4.25 -9.58 25.22
N ASP A 99 -4.97 -10.70 25.13
CA ASP A 99 -4.62 -11.99 25.72
C ASP A 99 -3.41 -12.61 25.00
N HIS A 100 -2.71 -13.56 25.64
CA HIS A 100 -1.54 -14.22 25.06
C HIS A 100 -1.86 -14.87 23.71
N ARG A 101 -3.08 -15.39 23.54
CA ARG A 101 -3.57 -15.95 22.29
C ARG A 101 -3.62 -14.91 21.16
N ASP A 102 -4.18 -13.74 21.42
CA ASP A 102 -4.28 -12.65 20.42
C ASP A 102 -2.91 -12.16 19.99
N ARG A 103 -1.97 -12.08 20.94
CA ARG A 103 -0.59 -11.68 20.65
C ARG A 103 0.14 -12.71 19.79
N GLY A 104 -0.11 -14.00 20.03
CA GLY A 104 0.39 -15.10 19.21
C GLY A 104 -0.19 -15.08 17.79
N LEU A 105 -1.51 -14.90 17.66
CA LEU A 105 -2.18 -14.72 16.36
C LEU A 105 -1.68 -13.48 15.62
N GLY A 106 -1.39 -12.40 16.35
CA GLY A 106 -0.80 -11.19 15.78
C GLY A 106 0.56 -11.44 15.10
N ALA A 107 1.40 -12.31 15.69
CA ALA A 107 2.68 -12.70 15.08
C ALA A 107 2.47 -13.53 13.80
N TRP A 108 1.48 -14.43 13.82
CA TRP A 108 1.08 -15.25 12.67
C TRP A 108 0.59 -14.40 11.49
N HIS A 109 -0.39 -13.51 11.74
CA HIS A 109 -0.93 -12.63 10.71
C HIS A 109 0.13 -11.70 10.12
N GLU A 110 1.08 -11.22 10.92
CA GLU A 110 2.18 -10.38 10.41
C GLU A 110 3.06 -11.12 9.38
N VAL A 111 3.25 -12.43 9.56
CA VAL A 111 4.00 -13.25 8.61
C VAL A 111 3.17 -13.56 7.38
N LEU A 112 1.87 -13.86 7.53
CA LEU A 112 0.97 -14.00 6.38
C LEU A 112 0.89 -12.71 5.56
N ASP A 113 0.82 -11.54 6.21
CA ASP A 113 0.83 -10.24 5.55
C ASP A 113 2.14 -10.01 4.79
N GLU A 114 3.31 -10.31 5.40
CA GLU A 114 4.59 -10.15 4.70
C GLU A 114 4.75 -11.19 3.58
N LEU A 115 4.21 -12.41 3.70
CA LEU A 115 4.18 -13.41 2.63
C LEU A 115 3.22 -13.02 1.50
N ALA A 116 2.06 -12.45 1.81
CA ALA A 116 1.11 -11.95 0.82
C ALA A 116 1.72 -10.77 0.05
N TYR A 117 2.49 -9.93 0.73
CA TYR A 117 3.19 -8.80 0.12
C TYR A 117 4.48 -9.21 -0.61
N ARG A 118 5.14 -10.27 -0.15
CA ARG A 118 6.39 -10.81 -0.68
C ARG A 118 6.29 -12.34 -0.68
N PRO A 119 5.64 -12.92 -1.70
CA PRO A 119 5.63 -14.35 -1.82
C PRO A 119 7.08 -14.82 -1.85
N ALA A 120 7.41 -15.80 -1.00
CA ALA A 120 8.63 -16.58 -1.21
C ALA A 120 8.65 -17.02 -2.67
N ARG A 121 9.83 -17.21 -3.29
CA ARG A 121 9.96 -17.54 -4.72
C ARG A 121 9.07 -18.69 -5.22
N HIS A 122 8.53 -19.49 -4.30
CA HIS A 122 7.72 -20.68 -4.54
C HIS A 122 6.30 -20.61 -3.96
N ALA A 123 5.81 -19.44 -3.53
CA ALA A 123 4.47 -19.26 -2.98
C ALA A 123 3.57 -18.48 -3.96
N THR A 124 2.40 -19.01 -4.30
CA THR A 124 1.40 -18.24 -5.07
C THR A 124 0.45 -17.48 -4.14
N PRO A 125 -0.06 -16.30 -4.54
CA PRO A 125 -1.02 -15.55 -3.74
C PRO A 125 -2.29 -16.35 -3.37
N ALA A 126 -2.70 -17.28 -4.24
CA ALA A 126 -3.84 -18.17 -3.99
C ALA A 126 -3.56 -19.15 -2.83
N GLN A 127 -2.35 -19.71 -2.75
CA GLN A 127 -1.95 -20.62 -1.66
C GLN A 127 -1.90 -19.93 -0.30
N LEU A 128 -1.65 -18.61 -0.27
CA LEU A 128 -1.56 -17.84 0.97
C LEU A 128 -2.92 -17.52 1.58
N ARG A 129 -4.00 -17.48 0.78
CA ARG A 129 -5.37 -17.20 1.27
C ARG A 129 -5.94 -18.31 2.14
N THR A 130 -5.54 -19.55 1.88
CA THR A 130 -5.97 -20.75 2.62
C THR A 130 -4.82 -21.35 3.44
N ALA A 131 -3.80 -20.54 3.73
CA ALA A 131 -2.61 -21.02 4.39
C ALA A 131 -2.89 -21.42 5.85
N THR A 132 -2.71 -22.70 6.14
CA THR A 132 -2.69 -23.24 7.50
C THR A 132 -1.28 -23.11 8.08
N PRO A 133 -1.13 -23.25 9.42
CA PRO A 133 0.19 -23.31 10.04
C PRO A 133 1.12 -24.34 9.39
N ALA A 134 0.58 -25.51 9.07
CA ALA A 134 1.32 -26.59 8.41
C ALA A 134 1.77 -26.22 7.00
N THR A 135 0.93 -25.59 6.17
CA THR A 135 1.32 -25.18 4.82
C THR A 135 2.33 -24.05 4.85
N THR A 136 2.19 -23.08 5.76
CA THR A 136 3.15 -21.98 5.92
C THR A 136 4.51 -22.49 6.39
N ARG A 137 4.53 -23.46 7.31
CA ARG A 137 5.79 -24.15 7.70
C ARG A 137 6.47 -24.77 6.49
N ARG A 138 5.74 -25.52 5.65
CA ARG A 138 6.29 -26.14 4.43
C ARG A 138 6.80 -25.10 3.42
N LEU A 139 6.09 -23.99 3.27
CA LEU A 139 6.51 -22.88 2.40
C LEU A 139 7.83 -22.26 2.88
N LEU A 140 7.96 -22.03 4.20
CA LEU A 140 9.17 -21.47 4.79
C LEU A 140 10.34 -22.46 4.82
N ALA A 141 10.06 -23.76 4.97
CA ALA A 141 11.07 -24.82 4.90
C ALA A 141 11.77 -24.87 3.53
N ARG A 142 11.06 -24.57 2.43
CA ARG A 142 11.68 -24.44 1.10
C ARG A 142 12.69 -23.30 1.00
N GLY A 143 12.62 -22.31 1.91
CA GLY A 143 13.60 -21.24 2.02
C GLY A 143 14.90 -21.68 2.70
N GLY A 144 14.90 -22.83 3.39
CA GLY A 144 16.05 -23.45 4.04
C GLY A 144 16.54 -22.75 5.32
N GLY A 145 17.28 -23.49 6.14
CA GLY A 145 18.07 -22.98 7.26
C GLY A 145 17.26 -22.23 8.31
N GLU A 146 17.60 -20.96 8.56
CA GLU A 146 16.99 -20.11 9.59
C GLU A 146 15.47 -19.90 9.37
N LEU A 147 15.01 -19.91 8.11
CA LEU A 147 13.59 -19.76 7.78
C LEU A 147 12.78 -21.00 8.15
N GLU A 148 13.37 -22.18 8.01
CA GLU A 148 12.73 -23.43 8.38
C GLU A 148 12.52 -23.52 9.90
N ALA A 149 13.59 -23.28 10.66
CA ALA A 149 13.54 -23.30 12.12
C ALA A 149 12.54 -22.26 12.67
N ALA A 150 12.60 -21.03 12.16
CA ALA A 150 11.66 -19.98 12.54
C ALA A 150 10.21 -20.32 12.11
N GLY A 151 10.03 -20.89 10.93
CA GLY A 151 8.72 -21.34 10.44
C GLY A 151 8.10 -22.44 11.31
N ALA A 152 8.91 -23.37 11.81
CA ALA A 152 8.46 -24.43 12.71
C ALA A 152 7.98 -23.88 14.06
N VAL A 153 8.74 -22.96 14.66
CA VAL A 153 8.36 -22.30 15.92
C VAL A 153 7.05 -21.51 15.75
N LEU A 154 6.96 -20.72 14.69
CA LEU A 154 5.76 -19.92 14.42
C LEU A 154 4.53 -20.81 14.18
N ALA A 155 4.67 -21.86 13.37
CA ALA A 155 3.57 -22.77 13.07
C ALA A 155 3.05 -23.48 14.33
N ARG A 156 3.94 -23.95 15.21
CA ARG A 156 3.54 -24.56 16.49
C ARG A 156 2.75 -23.58 17.35
N THR A 157 3.23 -22.34 17.50
CA THR A 157 2.51 -21.35 18.30
C THR A 157 1.17 -20.96 17.66
N ALA A 158 1.11 -20.86 16.33
CA ALA A 158 -0.13 -20.60 15.61
C ALA A 158 -1.15 -21.74 15.77
N GLU A 159 -0.72 -23.01 15.71
CA GLU A 159 -1.58 -24.16 15.98
C GLU A 159 -2.17 -24.13 17.39
N ILE A 160 -1.36 -23.79 18.40
CA ILE A 160 -1.85 -23.63 19.77
C ILE A 160 -2.89 -22.51 19.86
N CYS A 161 -2.63 -21.38 19.21
CA CYS A 161 -3.54 -20.22 19.28
C CYS A 161 -4.85 -20.45 18.52
N LEU A 162 -4.82 -21.16 17.38
CA LEU A 162 -5.98 -21.40 16.52
C LEU A 162 -6.82 -22.59 16.96
N TYR A 163 -6.17 -23.68 17.38
CA TYR A 163 -6.84 -24.98 17.51
C TYR A 163 -6.79 -25.55 18.92
N ALA A 164 -5.83 -25.17 19.77
CA ALA A 164 -5.76 -25.72 21.12
C ALA A 164 -6.71 -25.00 22.07
N THR A 165 -7.21 -25.74 23.07
CA THR A 165 -7.99 -25.18 24.19
C THR A 165 -7.12 -24.46 25.20
N ARG A 166 -5.85 -24.88 25.36
CA ARG A 166 -4.90 -24.21 26.26
C ARG A 166 -4.46 -22.84 25.73
N LEU A 167 -4.13 -21.92 26.63
CA LEU A 167 -3.49 -20.66 26.26
C LEU A 167 -1.98 -20.87 25.99
N PRO A 168 -1.40 -20.14 25.03
CA PRO A 168 0.04 -20.11 24.85
C PRO A 168 0.70 -19.40 26.05
N SER A 169 1.88 -19.86 26.46
CA SER A 169 2.66 -19.17 27.49
C SER A 169 3.22 -17.85 26.94
N ALA A 170 3.56 -16.92 27.85
CA ALA A 170 4.21 -15.67 27.45
C ALA A 170 5.53 -15.90 26.70
N ASP A 171 6.27 -16.95 27.07
CA ASP A 171 7.52 -17.33 26.40
C ASP A 171 7.28 -17.90 24.99
N ASP A 172 6.21 -18.68 24.79
CA ASP A 172 5.82 -19.17 23.45
C ASP A 172 5.45 -18.01 22.51
N VAL A 173 4.77 -17.00 23.05
CA VAL A 173 4.40 -15.78 22.30
C VAL A 173 5.64 -14.99 21.92
N GLU A 174 6.59 -14.80 22.85
CA GLU A 174 7.83 -14.09 22.59
C GLU A 174 8.70 -14.84 21.56
N ARG A 175 8.80 -16.18 21.66
CA ARG A 175 9.46 -17.02 20.67
C ARG A 175 8.81 -16.90 19.28
N ALA A 176 7.48 -16.86 19.21
CA ALA A 176 6.76 -16.64 17.95
C ALA A 176 7.06 -15.26 17.35
N TRP A 177 7.15 -14.21 18.16
CA TRP A 177 7.49 -12.87 17.67
C TRP A 177 8.94 -12.75 17.18
N ARG A 178 9.88 -13.46 17.82
CA ARG A 178 11.27 -13.59 17.34
C ARG A 178 11.31 -14.35 16.02
N ALA A 179 10.62 -15.49 15.93
CA ALA A 179 10.51 -16.26 14.69
C ALA A 179 9.92 -15.42 13.54
N ALA A 180 8.84 -14.68 13.80
CA ALA A 180 8.24 -13.77 12.82
C ALA A 180 9.23 -12.68 12.35
N TYR A 181 10.06 -12.14 13.25
CA TYR A 181 11.11 -11.19 12.89
C TYR A 181 12.17 -11.81 11.98
N LEU A 182 12.65 -13.02 12.31
CA LEU A 182 13.64 -13.74 11.50
C LEU A 182 13.10 -14.06 10.10
N ILE A 183 11.85 -14.54 10.01
CA ILE A 183 11.18 -14.81 8.74
C ILE A 183 11.12 -13.55 7.87
N ARG A 184 10.68 -12.43 8.45
CA ARG A 184 10.60 -11.15 7.71
C ARG A 184 11.98 -10.66 7.27
N ARG A 185 13.01 -10.84 8.09
CA ARG A 185 14.40 -10.47 7.75
C ARG A 185 14.91 -11.34 6.59
N GLY A 186 14.66 -12.65 6.65
CA GLY A 186 15.02 -13.59 5.58
C GLY A 186 14.31 -13.26 4.26
N LEU A 187 12.99 -13.09 4.28
CA LEU A 187 12.20 -12.68 3.11
C LEU A 187 12.67 -11.34 2.53
N ARG A 188 13.07 -10.38 3.39
CA ARG A 188 13.65 -9.09 2.96
C ARG A 188 14.98 -9.24 2.26
N ARG A 189 15.84 -10.17 2.70
CA ARG A 189 17.13 -10.45 2.05
C ARG A 189 16.95 -11.13 0.69
N GLN A 190 15.96 -12.01 0.56
CA GLN A 190 15.65 -12.68 -0.71
C GLN A 190 14.97 -11.75 -1.74
N SER A 191 14.34 -10.67 -1.28
CA SER A 191 13.71 -9.65 -2.13
C SER A 191 14.74 -8.61 -2.58
N GLY A 192 15.28 -8.74 -3.79
CA GLY A 192 16.20 -7.76 -4.37
C GLY A 192 15.61 -6.35 -4.53
N PRO A 193 16.44 -5.33 -4.82
CA PRO A 193 16.01 -3.94 -5.00
C PRO A 193 14.97 -3.77 -6.13
N SER A 194 15.01 -4.62 -7.16
CA SER A 194 14.05 -4.64 -8.27
C SER A 194 12.61 -5.00 -7.83
N ALA A 195 12.45 -5.86 -6.82
CA ALA A 195 11.15 -6.16 -6.22
C ALA A 195 10.59 -4.98 -5.40
N ARG A 196 11.41 -3.96 -5.08
CA ARG A 196 10.93 -2.69 -4.51
C ARG A 196 10.39 -1.77 -5.60
N MET A 197 11.05 -1.70 -6.76
CA MET A 197 10.62 -0.85 -7.87
C MET A 197 9.27 -1.30 -8.46
N ARG A 198 9.07 -2.62 -8.64
CA ARG A 198 7.79 -3.18 -9.14
C ARG A 198 6.58 -2.87 -8.24
N ARG A 199 6.80 -2.38 -7.00
CA ARG A 199 5.73 -1.99 -6.05
C ARG A 199 5.03 -0.70 -6.43
N HIS A 200 5.75 0.22 -7.05
CA HIS A 200 5.18 1.50 -7.47
C HIS A 200 4.36 1.38 -8.76
N LEU A 201 4.52 0.27 -9.49
CA LEU A 201 3.92 0.04 -10.79
C LEU A 201 2.86 -1.07 -10.79
N SER A 202 2.56 -1.70 -9.64
CA SER A 202 1.57 -2.77 -9.59
C SER A 202 0.15 -2.21 -9.35
N PRO A 203 -0.81 -2.45 -10.27
CA PRO A 203 -2.20 -1.99 -10.16
C PRO A 203 -2.98 -2.64 -8.99
N THR A 204 -2.39 -3.65 -8.32
CA THR A 204 -3.00 -4.29 -7.15
C THR A 204 -3.19 -3.34 -5.96
N ASN A 205 -2.40 -2.26 -5.86
CA ASN A 205 -2.61 -1.23 -4.82
C ASN A 205 -3.87 -0.38 -5.05
N LEU A 206 -4.45 -0.37 -6.26
CA LEU A 206 -5.69 0.38 -6.58
C LEU A 206 -6.96 -0.47 -6.42
N ARG A 207 -6.85 -1.81 -6.45
CA ARG A 207 -7.96 -2.70 -6.08
C ARG A 207 -7.89 -2.96 -4.58
N GLY A 208 -8.28 -1.94 -3.82
CA GLY A 208 -8.48 -2.00 -2.38
C GLY A 208 -9.56 -3.03 -2.02
N GLY A 209 -9.16 -4.28 -1.89
CA GLY A 209 -9.87 -5.33 -1.18
C GLY A 209 -8.95 -5.82 -0.06
N ARG A 210 -8.92 -5.07 1.04
CA ARG A 210 -8.26 -5.54 2.28
C ARG A 210 -9.09 -6.68 2.88
N TRP A 211 -8.38 -7.69 3.34
CA TRP A 211 -8.84 -8.66 4.33
C TRP A 211 -8.72 -8.04 5.72
#